data_AF-A0A382HKM0-F1
#
_entry.id   AF-A0A382HKM0-F1
#
_cell.length_a   1.000
_cell.length_b   1.000
_cell.length_c   1.000
_cell.angle_alpha   90.00
_cell.angle_beta   90.00
_cell.angle_gamma   90.00
#
_symmetry.space_group_name_H-M   'P 1'
#
loop_
_entity.id
_entity.type
_entity.pdbx_description
1 polymer ?
#
loop_
_entity_poly.entity_id
_entity_poly.type
_entity_poly.pdbx_seq_one_letter_code
_entity_poly.pdbx_strand_id
1 'polypeptide(L)'
;MEPKFAWLITFVSIYWAYCLFWGFKGARSAKTSTDYFLAGRSIGIWVFVLAATATSFSGWTFVGHPGKIFTDGLPYAFASFYALTIPFTGVLFLR
;
A
#
# COMPACT_ATOMS: atom_id res chain seq x y z
N MET A 1 21.43 -3.59 23.96
CA MET A 1 20.68 -4.11 22.80
C MET A 1 21.66 -4.35 21.67
N GLU A 2 21.49 -5.43 20.90
CA GLU A 2 22.27 -5.61 19.67
C GLU A 2 22.03 -4.42 18.73
N PRO A 3 23.06 -3.85 18.08
CA PRO A 3 22.91 -2.67 17.24
C PRO A 3 21.87 -2.85 16.12
N LYS A 4 21.76 -4.05 15.53
CA LYS A 4 20.75 -4.36 14.51
C LYS A 4 19.32 -4.22 15.05
N PHE A 5 19.09 -4.73 16.26
CA PHE A 5 17.78 -4.66 16.91
C PHE A 5 17.41 -3.22 17.27
N ALA A 6 18.38 -2.44 17.75
CA ALA A 6 18.19 -1.01 18.03
C ALA A 6 17.80 -0.24 16.75
N TRP A 7 18.48 -0.49 15.62
CA TRP A 7 18.13 0.12 14.34
C TRP A 7 16.74 -0.30 13.85
N LEU A 8 16.43 -1.60 13.91
CA LEU A 8 15.12 -2.12 13.51
C LEU A 8 13.99 -1.43 14.27
N ILE A 9 14.06 -1.42 15.62
CA ILE A 9 13.02 -0.78 16.44
C ILE A 9 12.91 0.70 16.10
N THR A 10 14.04 1.39 15.95
CA THR A 10 14.05 2.83 15.67
C THR A 10 13.31 3.16 14.38
N PHE A 11 13.68 2.53 13.27
CA PHE A 11 13.07 2.81 11.97
C PHE A 11 11.61 2.34 11.89
N VAL A 12 11.28 1.18 12.45
CA VAL A 12 9.89 0.69 12.50
C VAL A 12 9.01 1.62 13.33
N SER A 13 9.52 2.10 14.48
CA SER A 13 8.77 3.00 15.35
C SER A 13 8.52 4.36 14.68
N ILE A 14 9.52 4.90 13.97
CA ILE A 14 9.37 6.13 13.18
C ILE A 14 8.32 5.94 12.08
N TYR A 15 8.39 4.83 11.35
CA TYR A 15 7.42 4.52 10.30
C TYR A 15 5.99 4.38 10.84
N TRP A 16 5.81 3.68 11.96
CA TRP A 16 4.50 3.56 12.61
C TRP A 16 3.98 4.89 13.10
N ALA A 17 4.82 5.73 13.72
CA ALA A 17 4.43 7.06 14.14
C ALA A 17 3.95 7.91 12.95
N TYR A 18 4.63 7.82 11.81
CA TYR A 18 4.21 8.47 10.57
C TYR A 18 2.85 7.96 10.07
N CYS A 19 2.65 6.64 10.02
CA CYS A 19 1.37 6.04 9.59
C CYS A 19 0.22 6.43 10.52
N LEU A 20 0.43 6.37 11.84
CA LEU A 20 -0.57 6.74 12.85
C LEU A 20 -0.91 8.23 12.78
N PHE A 21 0.10 9.09 12.58
CA PHE A 21 -0.10 10.53 12.41
C PHE A 21 -1.04 10.83 11.22
N TRP A 22 -0.77 10.23 10.06
CA TRP A 22 -1.62 10.42 8.87
C TRP A 22 -3.00 9.79 9.02
N GLY A 23 -3.10 8.62 9.65
CA GLY A 23 -4.39 7.98 9.94
C GLY A 23 -5.27 8.86 10.83
N PHE A 24 -4.70 9.41 11.91
CA PHE A 24 -5.43 10.28 12.83
C PHE A 24 -5.82 11.62 12.19
N LYS A 25 -4.91 12.22 11.41
CA LYS A 25 -5.20 13.45 10.64
C LYS A 25 -6.32 13.20 9.64
N GLY A 26 -6.28 12.10 8.89
CA GLY A 26 -7.32 11.71 7.94
C GLY A 26 -8.68 11.51 8.62
N ALA A 27 -8.71 10.79 9.75
CA ALA A 27 -9.92 10.56 10.52
C ALA A 27 -10.56 11.86 11.04
N ARG A 28 -9.74 12.86 11.43
CA ARG A 28 -10.26 14.18 11.85
C ARG A 28 -10.84 14.98 10.70
N SER A 29 -10.24 14.87 9.51
CA SER A 29 -10.65 15.62 8.30
C SER A 29 -11.87 15.03 7.60
N ALA A 30 -12.10 13.72 7.67
CA ALA A 30 -13.24 13.07 7.02
C ALA A 30 -14.55 13.35 7.79
N LYS A 31 -15.35 14.32 7.31
CA LYS A 31 -16.64 14.69 7.93
C LYS A 31 -17.84 14.05 7.23
N THR A 32 -17.68 13.67 5.97
CA THR A 32 -18.72 13.03 5.16
C THR A 32 -18.26 11.67 4.63
N SER A 33 -19.20 10.86 4.14
CA SER A 33 -18.89 9.62 3.44
C SER A 33 -18.02 9.87 2.20
N THR A 34 -18.30 10.95 1.46
CA THR A 34 -17.48 11.36 0.30
C THR A 34 -16.04 11.70 0.70
N ASP A 35 -15.83 12.36 1.84
CA ASP A 35 -14.47 12.63 2.32
C ASP A 35 -13.75 11.35 2.73
N TYR A 36 -14.48 10.43 3.39
CA TYR A 36 -13.90 9.17 3.87
C TYR A 36 -13.53 8.22 2.72
N PHE A 37 -14.41 8.04 1.75
CA PHE A 37 -14.22 7.07 0.66
C PHE A 37 -13.48 7.64 -0.55
N LEU A 38 -13.68 8.93 -0.87
CA LEU A 38 -13.18 9.54 -2.11
C LEU A 38 -12.23 10.72 -1.86
N ALA A 39 -11.94 11.08 -0.61
CA ALA A 39 -11.15 12.27 -0.26
C ALA A 39 -11.63 13.55 -0.99
N GLY A 40 -12.95 13.68 -1.13
CA GLY A 40 -13.58 14.80 -1.84
C GLY A 40 -13.21 14.87 -3.34
N ARG A 41 -12.76 13.76 -3.94
CA ARG A 41 -12.24 13.68 -5.32
C ARG A 41 -11.10 14.65 -5.63
N SER A 42 -10.41 15.12 -4.58
CA SER A 42 -9.33 16.11 -4.70
C SER A 42 -7.98 15.50 -5.08
N ILE A 43 -7.80 14.20 -4.87
CA ILE A 43 -6.53 13.49 -5.11
C ILE A 43 -6.28 13.35 -6.61
N GLY A 44 -5.14 13.88 -7.08
CA GLY A 44 -4.68 13.77 -8.47
C GLY A 44 -4.55 12.32 -8.95
N ILE A 45 -4.83 12.06 -10.23
CA ILE A 45 -4.82 10.70 -10.82
C ILE A 45 -3.49 9.98 -10.59
N TRP A 46 -2.36 10.69 -10.71
CA TRP A 46 -1.03 10.13 -10.50
C TRP A 46 -0.80 9.69 -9.05
N VAL A 47 -1.26 10.49 -8.08
CA VAL A 47 -1.14 10.16 -6.65
C VAL A 47 -2.04 8.98 -6.30
N PHE A 48 -3.24 8.93 -6.87
CA PHE A 48 -4.16 7.81 -6.72
C PHE A 48 -3.57 6.51 -7.28
N VAL A 49 -3.02 6.54 -8.50
CA VAL A 49 -2.37 5.36 -9.12
C VAL A 49 -1.23 4.87 -8.24
N LEU A 50 -0.33 5.76 -7.81
CA LEU A 50 0.80 5.38 -6.95
C LEU A 50 0.32 4.76 -5.63
N ALA A 51 -0.71 5.34 -5.00
CA ALA A 51 -1.28 4.81 -3.76
C ALA A 51 -1.94 3.44 -3.96
N ALA A 52 -2.71 3.26 -5.04
CA ALA A 52 -3.35 1.99 -5.38
C ALA A 52 -2.31 0.90 -5.73
N THR A 53 -1.25 1.27 -6.45
CA THR A 53 -0.12 0.38 -6.74
C THR A 53 0.57 -0.04 -5.46
N ALA A 54 0.92 0.91 -4.58
CA ALA A 54 1.53 0.62 -3.30
C ALA A 54 0.64 -0.28 -2.42
N THR A 55 -0.68 -0.05 -2.42
CA THR A 55 -1.66 -0.88 -1.69
C THR A 55 -1.73 -2.31 -2.23
N SER A 56 -1.49 -2.47 -3.54
CA SER A 56 -1.42 -3.80 -4.17
C SER A 56 -0.17 -4.58 -3.69
N PHE A 57 0.90 -3.91 -3.27
CA PHE A 57 2.06 -4.55 -2.67
C PHE A 57 1.81 -4.81 -1.17
N SER A 58 1.49 -6.06 -0.84
CA SER A 58 1.21 -6.51 0.53
C SER A 58 2.23 -7.56 0.99
N GLY A 59 2.08 -8.06 2.22
CA GLY A 59 2.88 -9.17 2.73
C GLY A 59 2.80 -10.43 1.84
N TRP A 60 1.65 -10.67 1.20
CA TRP A 60 1.50 -11.74 0.22
C TRP A 60 2.43 -11.58 -0.97
N THR A 61 2.63 -10.35 -1.44
CA THR A 61 3.53 -10.05 -2.55
C THR A 61 4.98 -10.24 -2.13
N PHE A 62 5.33 -9.69 -0.97
CA PHE A 62 6.72 -9.65 -0.55
C PHE A 62 7.24 -11.03 -0.14
N VAL A 63 6.41 -11.86 0.50
CA VAL A 63 6.81 -13.17 1.00
C VAL A 63 6.25 -14.30 0.13
N GLY A 64 4.96 -14.22 -0.21
CA GLY A 64 4.24 -15.29 -0.92
C GLY A 64 4.69 -15.45 -2.37
N HIS A 65 4.87 -14.36 -3.13
CA HIS A 65 5.27 -14.48 -4.54
C HIS A 65 6.65 -15.13 -4.71
N PRO A 66 7.71 -14.68 -4.02
CA PRO A 66 9.01 -15.36 -4.08
C PRO A 66 8.91 -16.83 -3.65
N GLY A 67 8.13 -17.13 -2.61
CA GLY A 67 7.89 -18.51 -2.18
C GLY A 67 7.23 -19.37 -3.25
N LYS A 68 6.21 -18.85 -3.94
CA LYS A 68 5.53 -19.55 -5.04
C LYS A 68 6.40 -19.66 -6.29
N ILE A 69 7.20 -18.65 -6.61
CA ILE A 69 8.18 -18.74 -7.70
C ILE A 69 9.24 -19.81 -7.37
N PHE A 70 9.67 -19.90 -6.11
CA PHE A 70 10.61 -20.91 -5.67
C PHE A 70 10.07 -22.34 -5.81
N THR A 71 8.78 -22.57 -5.53
CA THR A 71 8.17 -23.91 -5.62
C THR A 71 7.62 -24.26 -7.00
N ASP A 72 6.99 -23.31 -7.70
CA ASP A 72 6.24 -23.53 -8.94
C ASP A 72 6.99 -23.02 -10.19
N GLY A 73 8.11 -22.32 -9.98
CA GLY A 73 8.95 -21.77 -11.03
C GLY A 73 8.56 -20.37 -11.52
N LEU A 74 9.38 -19.86 -12.44
CA LEU A 74 9.21 -18.54 -13.04
C LEU A 74 7.83 -18.28 -13.69
N PRO A 75 7.12 -19.27 -14.27
CA PRO A 75 5.80 -19.01 -14.84
C PRO A 75 4.84 -18.32 -13.87
N TYR A 76 4.86 -18.65 -12.57
CA TYR A 76 4.00 -18.00 -11.56
C TYR A 76 4.18 -16.48 -11.47
N ALA A 77 5.33 -15.94 -11.91
CA ALA A 77 5.61 -14.50 -11.86
C ALA A 77 4.56 -13.64 -12.58
N PHE A 78 3.79 -14.22 -13.53
CA PHE A 78 2.64 -13.55 -14.16
C PHE A 78 1.63 -13.02 -13.14
N ALA A 79 1.50 -13.68 -11.98
CA ALA A 79 0.57 -13.24 -10.94
C ALA A 79 0.80 -11.78 -10.57
N SER A 80 2.07 -11.34 -10.49
CA SER A 80 2.49 -9.98 -10.15
C SER A 80 1.83 -8.86 -11.00
N PHE A 81 1.30 -9.18 -12.19
CA PHE A 81 0.54 -8.23 -13.00
C PHE A 81 -0.71 -7.67 -12.30
N TYR A 82 -1.19 -8.33 -11.23
CA TYR A 82 -2.25 -7.78 -10.40
C TYR A 82 -1.90 -6.38 -9.85
N ALA A 83 -0.61 -6.07 -9.66
CA ALA A 83 -0.13 -4.74 -9.23
C ALA A 83 -0.31 -3.64 -10.29
N LEU A 84 -0.60 -4.01 -11.55
CA LEU A 84 -0.98 -3.08 -12.62
C LEU A 84 -2.49 -3.05 -12.83
N THR A 85 -3.14 -4.21 -12.79
CA THR A 85 -4.58 -4.30 -13.07
C THR A 85 -5.42 -3.66 -11.97
N ILE A 86 -5.09 -3.85 -10.69
CA ILE A 86 -5.84 -3.24 -9.57
C ILE A 86 -5.83 -1.71 -9.64
N PRO A 87 -4.67 -1.03 -9.77
CA PRO A 87 -4.64 0.44 -9.90
C PRO A 87 -5.37 0.93 -11.14
N PHE A 88 -5.23 0.22 -12.26
CA PHE A 88 -5.89 0.58 -13.51
C PHE A 88 -7.43 0.51 -13.38
N THR A 89 -7.94 -0.57 -12.80
CA THR A 89 -9.37 -0.69 -12.46
C THR A 89 -9.79 0.42 -11.49
N GLY A 90 -8.98 0.72 -10.47
CA GLY A 90 -9.24 1.83 -9.54
C GLY A 90 -9.39 3.17 -10.25
N VAL A 91 -8.52 3.47 -11.23
CA VAL A 91 -8.59 4.72 -12.00
C VAL A 91 -9.88 4.81 -12.82
N LEU A 92 -10.32 3.70 -13.41
CA LEU A 92 -11.51 3.68 -14.27
C LEU A 92 -12.83 3.77 -13.49
N PHE A 93 -12.89 3.22 -12.28
CA PHE A 93 -14.16 3.01 -11.57
C PHE A 93 -14.28 3.75 -10.22
N LEU A 94 -13.18 4.17 -9.60
CA LEU A 94 -13.21 4.81 -8.27
C LEU A 94 -12.99 6.32 -8.30
N ARG A 95 -12.65 6.90 -9.45
CA ARG A 95 -12.51 8.36 -9.61
C ARG A 95 -13.82 9.02 -10.06
#